data_AF-A0A6A5ADZ4-F1
#
_entry.id   AF-A0A6A5ADZ4-F1
#
_cell.length_a   1.000
_cell.length_b   1.000
_cell.length_c   1.000
_cell.angle_alpha   90.00
_cell.angle_beta   90.00
_cell.angle_gamma   90.00
#
_symmetry.space_group_name_H-M   'P 1'
#
loop_
_entity.id
_entity.type
_entity.pdbx_description
1 polymer ?
#
loop_
_entity_poly.entity_id
_entity_poly.type
_entity_poly.pdbx_seq_one_letter_code
_entity_poly.pdbx_strand_id
1 'polypeptide(L)' 'MMIAIMARHSSCPCFLNRNPQDILNQTKALFALELTTDQVIPHVMKLVRWSLNSFGYRKYDQFQHMTNNILP' A
#
# COMPACT_ATOMS: atom_id res chain seq x y z
N MET A 1 -17.80 2.60 -1.56
CA MET A 1 -16.47 3.05 -2.02
C MET A 1 -16.44 2.98 -3.54
N MET A 2 -15.91 4.01 -4.22
CA MET A 2 -15.87 4.12 -5.69
C MET A 2 -15.24 2.89 -6.37
N ILE A 3 -14.26 2.26 -5.71
CA ILE A 3 -13.51 1.11 -6.24
C ILE A 3 -14.39 -0.10 -6.60
N ALA A 4 -15.48 -0.34 -5.87
CA ALA A 4 -16.39 -1.44 -6.17
C ALA A 4 -17.21 -1.21 -7.44
N ILE A 5 -17.49 0.05 -7.78
CA ILE A 5 -18.15 0.44 -9.03
C ILE A 5 -17.14 0.31 -10.18
N MET A 6 -15.92 0.83 -9.99
CA MET A 6 -14.85 0.78 -10.99
C MET A 6 -14.41 -0.65 -11.34
N ALA A 7 -14.58 -1.61 -10.42
CA ALA A 7 -14.24 -3.02 -10.65
C ALA A 7 -15.30 -3.79 -11.44
N ARG A 8 -16.56 -3.33 -11.49
CA ARG A 8 -17.63 -4.03 -12.21
C ARG A 8 -17.39 -3.94 -13.72
N HIS A 9 -17.28 -5.10 -14.37
CA HIS A 9 -17.05 -5.22 -15.82
C HIS A 9 -15.86 -4.40 -16.32
N SER A 10 -14.86 -4.18 -15.46
CA SER A 10 -13.71 -3.38 -15.80
C SER A 10 -12.73 -4.14 -16.69
N SER A 11 -12.22 -3.47 -17.71
CA SER A 11 -11.10 -3.96 -18.52
C SER A 11 -9.74 -3.67 -17.87
N CYS A 12 -9.70 -2.97 -16.73
CA CYS A 12 -8.45 -2.68 -16.04
C CYS A 12 -7.78 -3.98 -15.56
N PRO A 13 -6.48 -4.19 -15.85
CA PRO A 13 -5.77 -5.40 -15.46
C PRO A 13 -5.83 -5.73 -13.97
N CYS A 14 -5.89 -4.72 -13.11
CA CYS A 14 -6.01 -4.88 -11.65
C CYS A 14 -7.37 -5.45 -11.17
N PHE A 15 -8.39 -5.45 -12.04
CA PHE A 15 -9.75 -5.93 -11.76
C PHE A 15 -10.17 -7.14 -12.60
N LEU A 16 -9.40 -7.49 -13.65
CA LEU A 16 -9.68 -8.63 -14.51
C LEU A 16 -9.79 -9.93 -13.71
N ASN A 17 -10.87 -10.69 -13.94
CA ASN A 17 -11.15 -11.98 -13.29
C ASN A 17 -11.24 -11.92 -11.76
N ARG A 18 -11.45 -10.73 -11.18
CA ARG A 18 -11.60 -10.55 -9.73
C ARG A 18 -13.03 -10.20 -9.39
N ASN A 19 -13.54 -10.75 -8.29
CA ASN A 19 -14.84 -10.36 -7.78
C ASN A 19 -14.76 -8.93 -7.19
N PRO A 20 -15.63 -7.99 -7.62
CA PRO A 20 -15.67 -6.64 -7.06
C PRO A 20 -15.83 -6.59 -5.54
N GLN A 21 -16.53 -7.57 -4.96
CA GLN A 21 -16.72 -7.67 -3.51
C GLN A 21 -15.40 -8.00 -2.78
N ASP A 22 -14.58 -8.87 -3.36
CA ASP A 22 -13.28 -9.22 -2.78
C ASP A 22 -12.33 -8.03 -2.84
N ILE A 23 -12.33 -7.30 -3.97
CA ILE A 23 -11.58 -6.05 -4.10
C ILE A 23 -12.02 -5.06 -3.02
N LEU A 24 -13.33 -4.88 -2.82
CA LEU A 24 -13.85 -3.99 -1.80
C LEU A 24 -13.42 -4.42 -0.39
N ASN A 25 -13.54 -5.70 -0.05
CA ASN A 25 -13.17 -6.22 1.27
C ASN A 25 -11.68 -6.06 1.54
N GLN A 26 -10.82 -6.40 0.58
CA GLN A 26 -9.38 -6.19 0.68
C GLN A 26 -9.03 -4.72 0.83
N THR A 27 -9.68 -3.85 0.04
CA THR A 27 -9.47 -2.40 0.13
C THR A 27 -9.85 -1.88 1.52
N LYS A 28 -11.00 -2.32 2.07
CA LYS A 28 -11.41 -1.95 3.43
C LYS A 28 -10.39 -2.38 4.49
N ALA A 29 -9.83 -3.59 4.35
CA ALA A 29 -8.81 -4.09 5.28
C ALA A 29 -7.54 -3.22 5.27
N LEU A 30 -7.20 -2.58 4.14
CA LEU A 30 -6.07 -1.66 4.06
C LEU A 30 -6.30 -0.33 4.80
N PHE A 31 -7.56 0.07 4.97
CA PHE A 31 -7.90 1.35 5.61
C PHE A 31 -8.00 1.27 7.14
N ALA A 32 -7.89 0.08 7.74
CA ALA A 32 -8.00 -0.13 9.20
C ALA A 32 -9.20 0.62 9.81
N LEU A 33 -10.39 0.39 9.23
CA LEU A 33 -11.63 1.15 9.50
C LEU A 33 -12.13 1.02 10.95
N GLU A 34 -11.61 0.06 11.69
CA GLU A 34 -11.86 -0.17 13.11
C GLU A 34 -11.10 0.78 14.04
N LEU A 35 -10.12 1.54 13.54
CA LEU A 35 -9.34 2.48 14.35
C LEU A 35 -10.12 3.76 14.62
N THR A 36 -10.00 4.25 15.85
CA THR A 36 -10.46 5.60 16.23
C THR A 36 -9.51 6.68 15.70
N THR A 37 -9.97 7.92 15.62
CA THR A 37 -9.17 9.06 15.12
C THR A 37 -7.82 9.18 15.82
N ASP A 38 -7.78 8.99 17.14
CA ASP A 38 -6.55 9.08 17.94
C ASP A 38 -5.56 7.94 17.65
N GLN A 39 -6.06 6.79 17.18
CA GLN A 39 -5.26 5.61 16.85
C GLN A 39 -4.73 5.63 15.41
N VAL A 40 -5.32 6.42 14.52
CA VAL A 40 -4.92 6.49 13.10
C VAL A 40 -3.51 7.04 12.94
N ILE A 41 -3.18 8.15 13.61
CA ILE A 41 -1.85 8.78 13.51
C ILE A 41 -0.72 7.81 13.88
N PRO A 42 -0.71 7.16 15.06
CA PRO A 42 0.35 6.22 15.42
C PRO A 42 0.38 4.99 14.49
N HIS A 43 -0.78 4.53 13.99
CA HIS A 43 -0.85 3.45 13.02
C HIS A 43 -0.15 3.82 11.69
N VAL A 44 -0.46 4.99 11.13
CA VAL A 44 0.17 5.47 9.89
C VAL A 44 1.68 5.66 10.07
N MET A 45 2.12 6.25 11.20
CA MET A 45 3.55 6.42 11.49
C MET A 45 4.29 5.08 11.58
N LYS A 46 3.63 4.04 12.11
CA LYS A 46 4.18 2.68 12.12
C LYS A 46 4.36 2.13 10.70
N LEU A 47 3.38 2.31 9.82
CA LEU A 47 3.47 1.88 8.42
C LEU A 47 4.63 2.57 7.67
N VAL A 48 4.80 3.88 7.86
CA VAL A 48 5.92 4.64 7.27
C VAL A 48 7.28 4.11 7.75
N ARG A 49 7.43 3.85 9.05
CA ARG A 49 8.68 3.29 9.59
C ARG A 49 8.96 1.87 9.06
N TRP A 50 7.91 1.08 8.83
CA TRP A 50 8.04 -0.24 8.21
C TRP A 50 8.43 -0.16 6.74
N SER A 51 7.91 0.80 5.97
CA SER A 51 8.26 0.92 4.55
C SER A 51 9.74 1.26 4.34
N LEU A 52 10.34 2.04 5.24
CA LEU A 52 11.77 2.36 5.22
C LEU A 52 12.66 1.13 5.46
N ASN A 53 12.15 0.08 6.10
CA ASN A 53 12.90 -1.17 6.31
C ASN A 53 12.56 -2.25 5.28
N SER A 54 11.74 -1.92 4.28
CA SER A 54 11.39 -2.87 3.24
C SER A 54 12.63 -3.32 2.47
N PHE A 55 12.58 -4.55 1.95
CA PHE A 55 13.69 -5.11 1.17
C PHE A 55 14.02 -4.24 -0.05
N GLY A 56 12.99 -3.77 -0.76
CA GLY A 56 13.16 -2.93 -1.94
C GLY A 56 13.82 -1.59 -1.61
N TYR A 57 13.39 -0.93 -0.53
CA TYR A 57 13.99 0.33 -0.07
C TYR A 57 15.48 0.15 0.24
N ARG A 58 15.84 -0.85 1.05
CA ARG A 58 17.24 -1.14 1.39
C ARG A 58 18.10 -1.48 0.18
N LYS A 59 17.55 -2.18 -0.81
CA LYS A 59 18.27 -2.50 -2.05
C LYS A 59 18.51 -1.28 -2.92
N TYR A 60 17.53 -0.38 -2.96
CA TYR A 60 17.68 0.87 -3.69
C TYR A 60 18.74 1.77 -3.04
N ASP A 61 18.72 1.93 -1.72
CA ASP A 61 19.76 2.68 -1.00
C ASP A 61 21.15 2.10 -1.24
N GLN A 62 21.28 0.77 -1.18
CA GLN A 62 22.53 0.09 -1.49
C GLN A 62 23.00 0.39 -2.93
N PHE A 63 22.08 0.35 -3.89
CA PHE A 63 22.38 0.69 -5.28
C PHE A 63 22.82 2.15 -5.43
N GLN A 64 22.09 3.09 -4.83
CA GLN A 64 22.42 4.52 -4.85
C GLN A 64 23.79 4.80 -4.25
N HIS A 65 24.14 4.11 -3.17
CA HIS A 65 25.46 4.21 -2.57
C HIS A 65 26.54 3.70 -3.53
N MET A 66 26.34 2.53 -4.15
CA MET A 66 27.32 1.93 -5.05
C MET A 66 27.52 2.73 -6.35
N THR A 67 26.45 3.30 -6.93
CA THR A 67 26.53 3.96 -8.23
C THR A 67 26.77 5.46 -8.15
N ASN A 68 26.20 6.12 -7.13
CA ASN A 68 26.15 7.57 -7.04
C ASN A 68 26.85 8.12 -5.79
N ASN A 69 27.39 7.26 -4.91
CA ASN A 69 27.98 7.63 -3.63
C ASN A 69 27.03 8.43 -2.70
N ILE A 70 25.72 8.22 -2.87
CA ILE A 70 24.67 8.79 -2.01
C ILE A 70 24.50 7.86 -0.80
N LEU A 71 24.60 8.41 0.41
CA LEU A 71 24.43 7.66 1.66
C LEU A 71 22.94 7.66 2.08
N PRO A 72 22.43 6.54 2.64
CA PRO A 72 21.07 6.45 3.18
C PRO A 72 20.86 7.27 4.46
#